data_AF-A0A4Q7F6N1-F1
#
_entry.id   AF-A0A4Q7F6N1-F1
#
_cell.length_a   1.000
_cell.length_b   1.000
_cell.length_c   1.000
_cell.angle_alpha   90.00
_cell.angle_beta   90.00
_cell.angle_gamma   90.00
#
_symmetry.space_group_name_H-M   'P 1'
#
loop_
_entity.id
_entity.type
_entity.pdbx_description
1 polymer ?
#
loop_
_entity_poly.entity_id
_entity_poly.type
_entity_poly.pdbx_seq_one_letter_code
_entity_poly.pdbx_strand_id
1 'polypeptide(L)'
;MATGSLTVAFQERATPRYDLGNGSTLRFLSEYAGPRQFENSKQVTLKERNTIELVFPAALSIKTTVQELHIWQSFLTFGLRQASYIDEVYLLRRTSRGYDRFGLLLSGRKIPELRRRRERDALFRQSTFSDKIEERLRGWRQEHDQIDLAILIFSGAAYQDSVYVHTNLLTYLQALEVLHRELYKADRFPDDATRKATLKALRGAIPKTLDPSLQKELSDGIQFVGAVTLLDRLKQLFSLYPKSLTPLFRRGDDDMGLLKDARNFLTHYGGKKTLTKNFLWSHDAVVLKEKAHLFLEICLLGAMGMSDDEIQELVSNFEPYLDCRMETSIELMNEYLKSAEAKGQTQGSAEATATPE
;
A
#
# COMPACT_ATOMS: atom_id res chain seq x y z
N MET A 1 48.36 37.41 -1.71
CA MET A 1 47.31 36.41 -1.95
C MET A 1 46.00 37.03 -1.52
N ALA A 2 44.98 37.10 -2.39
CA ALA A 2 43.67 37.62 -2.02
C ALA A 2 42.91 36.54 -1.24
N THR A 3 42.57 36.81 0.01
CA THR A 3 41.67 35.98 0.81
C THR A 3 40.23 36.40 0.50
N GLY A 4 39.51 35.57 -0.26
CA GLY A 4 38.06 35.70 -0.42
C GLY A 4 37.35 35.07 0.77
N SER A 5 36.34 35.73 1.33
CA SER A 5 35.41 35.13 2.29
C SER A 5 34.07 34.87 1.61
N LEU A 6 33.53 33.67 1.79
CA LEU A 6 32.20 33.28 1.31
C LEU A 6 31.29 33.11 2.54
N THR A 7 30.26 33.96 2.64
CA THR A 7 29.22 33.81 3.66
C THR A 7 28.06 33.04 3.04
N VAL A 8 27.72 31.89 3.61
CA VAL A 8 26.54 31.10 3.23
C VAL A 8 25.48 31.29 4.30
N ALA A 9 24.35 31.88 3.94
CA ALA A 9 23.18 31.99 4.80
C ALA A 9 22.18 30.90 4.42
N PHE A 10 21.67 30.17 5.41
CA PHE A 10 20.61 29.19 5.20
C PHE A 10 19.28 29.81 5.58
N GLN A 11 18.29 29.71 4.68
CA GLN A 11 16.95 30.21 4.94
C GLN A 11 16.07 29.05 5.38
N GLU A 12 15.52 29.16 6.59
CA GLU A 12 14.44 28.28 7.04
C GLU A 12 13.28 28.37 6.05
N ARG A 13 12.77 27.21 5.62
CA ARG A 13 11.60 27.14 4.74
C ARG A 13 10.41 26.64 5.55
N ALA A 14 9.33 27.41 5.52
CA ALA A 14 8.07 27.03 6.12
C ALA A 14 6.98 27.06 5.06
N THR A 15 6.18 26.01 5.00
CA THR A 15 4.98 26.00 4.16
C THR A 15 3.89 26.86 4.78
N PRO A 16 2.87 27.26 3.99
CA PRO A 16 1.61 27.71 4.57
C PRO A 16 1.05 26.68 5.55
N ARG A 17 0.18 27.14 6.45
CA ARG A 17 -0.62 26.25 7.28
C ARG A 17 -1.76 25.68 6.44
N TYR A 18 -1.89 24.37 6.45
CA TYR A 18 -2.96 23.62 5.82
C TYR A 18 -4.04 23.30 6.86
N ASP A 19 -5.30 23.56 6.53
CA ASP A 19 -6.44 23.22 7.38
C ASP A 19 -6.79 21.73 7.30
N LEU A 20 -6.69 21.05 8.44
CA LEU A 20 -7.01 19.63 8.60
C LEU A 20 -8.47 19.38 9.02
N GLY A 21 -9.27 20.45 9.15
CA GLY A 21 -10.61 20.44 9.71
C GLY A 21 -10.63 20.59 11.23
N ASN A 22 -11.81 20.92 11.76
CA ASN A 22 -12.04 21.14 13.20
C ASN A 22 -11.07 22.16 13.83
N GLY A 23 -10.63 23.17 13.08
CA GLY A 23 -9.67 24.19 13.53
C GLY A 23 -8.24 23.70 13.75
N SER A 24 -7.92 22.46 13.36
CA SER A 24 -6.56 21.90 13.43
C SER A 24 -5.79 22.25 12.17
N THR A 25 -4.50 22.58 12.28
CA THR A 25 -3.67 22.95 11.13
C THR A 25 -2.34 22.20 11.12
N LEU A 26 -1.76 22.02 9.93
CA LEU A 26 -0.46 21.39 9.69
C LEU A 26 0.45 22.31 8.88
N ARG A 27 1.75 22.36 9.17
CA ARG A 27 2.75 22.87 8.22
C ARG A 27 4.04 22.07 8.26
N PHE A 28 4.80 22.11 7.17
CA PHE A 28 6.14 21.56 7.10
C PHE A 28 7.17 22.67 7.29
N LEU A 29 8.20 22.37 8.09
CA LEU A 29 9.32 23.27 8.39
C LEU A 29 10.62 22.55 8.04
N SER A 30 11.50 23.20 7.29
CA SER A 30 12.85 22.73 6.99
C SER A 30 13.86 23.70 7.58
N GLU A 31 14.58 23.22 8.59
CA GLU A 31 15.66 23.92 9.26
C GLU A 31 17.00 23.39 8.75
N TYR A 32 17.91 24.27 8.37
CA TYR A 32 19.23 23.88 7.87
C TYR A 32 20.30 24.33 8.87
N ALA A 33 21.12 23.38 9.31
CA ALA A 33 22.28 23.62 10.14
C ALA A 33 23.56 23.28 9.37
N GLY A 34 24.49 24.23 9.32
CA GLY A 34 25.78 24.06 8.65
C GLY A 34 26.86 24.92 9.31
N PRO A 35 28.13 24.69 8.96
CA PRO A 35 29.22 25.57 9.39
C PRO A 35 28.97 27.00 8.87
N ARG A 36 29.08 27.99 9.77
CA ARG A 36 28.91 29.42 9.44
C ARG A 36 30.15 30.05 8.82
N GLN A 37 31.30 29.41 8.96
CA GLN A 37 32.59 29.84 8.46
C GLN A 37 33.34 28.64 7.88
N PHE A 38 34.03 28.86 6.76
CA PHE A 38 34.80 27.84 6.05
C PHE A 38 36.28 28.21 6.12
N GLU A 39 37.08 27.42 6.83
CA GLU A 39 38.53 27.52 6.76
C GLU A 39 39.10 26.31 6.02
N ASN A 40 39.51 26.49 4.76
CA ASN A 40 40.22 25.51 3.94
C ASN A 40 39.54 24.13 3.76
N SER A 41 38.26 23.97 4.12
CA SER A 41 37.55 22.70 3.97
C SER A 41 37.09 22.51 2.52
N LYS A 42 37.59 21.46 1.86
CA LYS A 42 37.10 21.03 0.52
C LYS A 42 35.69 20.42 0.55
N GLN A 43 35.15 20.15 1.74
CA GLN A 43 33.85 19.52 1.93
C GLN A 43 33.06 20.26 3.01
N VAL A 44 31.76 20.40 2.76
CA VAL A 44 30.80 21.03 3.67
C VAL A 44 29.71 20.01 3.96
N THR A 45 29.41 19.80 5.24
CA THR A 45 28.26 18.99 5.63
C THR A 45 27.14 19.91 6.07
N LEU A 46 26.01 19.81 5.40
CA LEU A 46 24.75 20.46 5.78
C LEU A 46 23.84 19.40 6.41
N LYS A 47 23.22 19.75 7.54
CA LYS A 47 22.19 18.94 8.19
C LYS A 47 20.87 19.65 8.00
N GLU A 48 19.96 19.03 7.26
CA GLU A 48 18.57 19.44 7.18
C GLU A 48 17.76 18.72 8.26
N ARG A 49 16.92 19.45 8.96
CA ARG A 49 15.92 18.94 9.89
C ARG A 49 14.55 19.32 9.38
N ASN A 50 13.75 18.32 9.04
CA ASN A 50 12.37 18.51 8.62
C ASN A 50 11.44 18.24 9.81
N THR A 51 10.51 19.16 10.05
CA THR A 51 9.54 19.11 11.15
C THR A 51 8.13 19.26 10.58
N ILE A 52 7.22 18.40 11.03
CA ILE A 52 5.78 18.58 10.84
C ILE A 52 5.23 19.26 12.08
N GLU A 53 4.73 20.48 11.94
CA GLU A 53 4.05 21.18 13.03
C GLU A 53 2.54 20.97 12.91
N LEU A 54 1.94 20.41 13.96
CA LEU A 54 0.49 20.28 14.13
C LEU A 54 0.02 21.25 15.22
N VAL A 55 -1.01 22.03 14.91
CA VAL A 55 -1.63 22.97 15.86
C VAL A 55 -3.10 22.61 16.02
N PHE A 56 -3.54 22.41 17.25
CA PHE A 56 -4.92 22.08 17.60
C PHE A 56 -5.59 23.28 18.27
N PRO A 57 -6.92 23.48 18.11
CA PRO A 57 -7.62 24.62 18.71
C PRO A 57 -7.81 24.49 20.23
N ALA A 58 -7.67 23.27 20.77
CA ALA A 58 -7.81 22.96 22.17
C ALA A 58 -6.72 21.98 22.63
N ALA A 59 -6.48 21.96 23.94
CA ALA A 59 -5.56 20.99 24.53
C ALA A 59 -6.08 19.55 24.33
N LEU A 60 -5.20 18.67 23.88
CA LEU A 60 -5.50 17.25 23.69
C LEU A 60 -5.00 16.42 24.87
N SER A 61 -5.64 15.27 25.09
CA SER A 61 -5.10 14.24 25.98
C SER A 61 -3.85 13.62 25.36
N ILE A 62 -2.91 13.13 26.17
CA ILE A 62 -1.70 12.42 25.70
C ILE A 62 -2.09 11.25 24.77
N LYS A 63 -3.16 10.51 25.10
CA LYS A 63 -3.66 9.41 24.28
C LYS A 63 -4.05 9.89 22.88
N THR A 64 -4.83 10.98 22.81
CA THR A 64 -5.24 11.57 21.53
C THR A 64 -4.05 12.10 20.74
N THR A 65 -3.06 12.72 21.40
CA THR A 65 -1.83 13.16 20.74
C THR A 65 -1.05 12.00 20.13
N VAL A 66 -0.91 10.87 20.85
CA VAL A 66 -0.23 9.68 20.32
C VAL A 66 -0.99 9.08 19.14
N GLN A 67 -2.32 9.08 19.18
CA GLN A 67 -3.15 8.67 18.04
C GLN A 67 -2.92 9.55 16.81
N GLU A 68 -2.91 10.87 16.98
CA GLU A 68 -2.60 11.80 15.89
C GLU A 68 -1.19 11.59 15.32
N LEU A 69 -0.18 11.35 16.18
CA LEU A 69 1.17 11.04 15.71
C LEU A 69 1.20 9.79 14.82
N HIS A 70 0.42 8.77 15.14
CA HIS A 70 0.32 7.55 14.35
C HIS A 70 -0.28 7.81 12.95
N ILE A 71 -1.28 8.69 12.83
CA ILE A 71 -1.86 9.11 11.53
C ILE A 71 -0.79 9.67 10.60
N TRP A 72 0.08 10.54 11.13
CA TRP A 72 1.10 11.20 10.32
C TRP A 72 2.32 10.32 10.11
N GLN A 73 2.64 9.43 11.06
CA GLN A 73 3.64 8.38 10.86
C GLN A 73 3.23 7.43 9.73
N SER A 74 1.96 7.04 9.66
CA SER A 74 1.44 6.18 8.59
C SER A 74 1.47 6.90 7.24
N PHE A 75 1.10 8.18 7.19
CA PHE A 75 1.22 9.05 6.02
C PHE A 75 2.66 9.10 5.50
N LEU A 76 3.62 9.37 6.39
CA LEU A 76 5.04 9.44 6.05
C LEU A 76 5.56 8.08 5.59
N THR A 77 5.19 7.01 6.29
CA THR A 77 5.59 5.65 5.94
C THR A 77 5.13 5.29 4.53
N PHE A 78 3.90 5.65 4.20
CA PHE A 78 3.30 5.45 2.89
C PHE A 78 3.97 6.30 1.80
N GLY A 79 4.00 7.62 1.96
CA GLY A 79 4.57 8.54 0.96
C GLY A 79 6.06 8.31 0.72
N LEU A 80 6.80 8.01 1.78
CA LEU A 80 8.22 7.68 1.71
C LEU A 80 8.47 6.21 1.38
N ARG A 81 7.45 5.37 1.17
CA ARG A 81 7.53 3.89 1.06
C ARG A 81 8.69 3.29 1.86
N GLN A 82 8.72 3.63 3.15
CA GLN A 82 9.75 3.22 4.09
C GLN A 82 9.17 3.29 5.50
N ALA A 83 9.45 2.31 6.33
CA ALA A 83 9.02 2.35 7.73
C ALA A 83 9.52 3.62 8.42
N SER A 84 8.59 4.43 8.90
CA SER A 84 8.88 5.51 9.84
C SER A 84 8.67 4.99 11.25
N TYR A 85 9.51 5.43 12.18
CA TYR A 85 9.42 5.04 13.59
C TYR A 85 9.38 6.28 14.46
N ILE A 86 8.55 6.26 15.50
CA ILE A 86 8.61 7.27 16.55
C ILE A 86 9.78 6.88 17.46
N ASP A 87 10.83 7.71 17.42
CA ASP A 87 12.02 7.53 18.26
C ASP A 87 11.73 7.98 19.69
N GLU A 88 11.31 9.24 19.84
CA GLU A 88 11.09 9.86 21.13
C GLU A 88 9.87 10.79 21.07
N VAL A 89 9.09 10.83 22.15
CA VAL A 89 8.01 11.81 22.31
C VAL A 89 8.31 12.68 23.51
N TYR A 90 8.21 13.99 23.31
CA TYR A 90 8.47 14.98 24.34
C TYR A 90 7.26 15.86 24.58
N LEU A 91 6.91 16.06 25.85
CA LEU A 91 5.96 17.09 26.28
C LEU A 91 6.77 18.32 26.68
N LEU A 92 6.43 19.46 26.10
CA LEU A 92 7.05 20.74 26.43
C LEU A 92 6.06 21.57 27.25
N ARG A 93 6.42 21.90 28.50
CA ARG A 93 5.63 22.81 29.34
C ARG A 93 6.30 24.17 29.37
N ARG A 94 5.60 25.21 28.89
CA ARG A 94 6.11 26.58 28.97
C ARG A 94 6.22 27.04 30.43
N THR A 95 7.34 27.66 30.78
CA THR A 95 7.62 28.28 32.08
C THR A 95 8.05 29.73 31.90
N SER A 96 8.23 30.46 33.00
CA SER A 96 8.75 31.85 32.95
C SER A 96 10.19 31.93 32.42
N ARG A 97 10.94 30.82 32.41
CA ARG A 97 12.35 30.76 31.97
C ARG A 97 12.55 30.01 30.65
N GLY A 98 11.48 29.52 29.99
CA GLY A 98 11.58 28.75 28.76
C GLY A 98 10.56 27.61 28.70
N TYR A 99 11.05 26.38 28.45
CA TYR A 99 10.23 25.17 28.39
C TYR A 99 10.86 24.04 29.22
N ASP A 100 10.06 23.39 30.06
CA ASP A 100 10.42 22.11 30.66
C ASP A 100 10.13 20.99 29.67
N ARG A 101 11.03 20.01 29.54
CA ARG A 101 10.91 18.87 28.62
C ARG A 101 10.70 17.58 29.41
N PHE A 102 9.60 16.88 29.13
CA PHE A 102 9.28 15.58 29.71
C PHE A 102 9.28 14.53 28.60
N GLY A 103 10.18 13.54 28.67
CA GLY A 103 10.18 12.42 27.73
C GLY A 103 9.08 11.42 28.08
N LEU A 104 8.29 11.01 27.09
CA LEU A 104 7.40 9.85 27.19
C LEU A 104 8.17 8.64 26.68
N LEU A 105 8.36 7.65 27.55
CA LEU A 105 8.96 6.39 27.16
C LEU A 105 7.95 5.60 26.33
N LEU A 106 8.20 5.49 25.02
CA LEU A 106 7.46 4.57 24.18
C LEU A 106 8.13 3.19 24.25
N SER A 107 7.33 2.13 24.31
CA SER A 107 7.86 0.77 24.28
C SER A 107 8.66 0.56 22.98
N GLY A 108 9.98 0.49 23.13
CA GLY A 108 10.92 0.61 22.01
C GLY A 108 10.80 -0.53 21.01
N ARG A 109 10.74 -0.17 19.73
CA ARG A 109 11.17 -1.05 18.63
C ARG A 109 12.63 -0.74 18.34
N LYS A 110 13.43 -1.77 18.06
CA LYS A 110 14.76 -1.53 17.47
C LYS A 110 14.54 -0.82 16.15
N ILE A 111 15.08 0.39 16.01
CA ILE A 111 15.12 1.10 14.73
C ILE A 111 16.15 0.33 13.88
N PRO A 112 15.73 -0.36 12.81
CA PRO A 112 16.69 -1.01 11.93
C PRO A 112 17.56 0.06 11.28
N GLU A 113 18.79 -0.31 10.88
CA GLU A 113 19.63 0.60 10.12
C GLU A 113 18.87 1.05 8.87
N LEU A 114 18.63 2.36 8.77
CA LEU A 114 17.93 2.94 7.62
C LEU A 114 18.82 2.74 6.40
N ARG A 115 18.38 1.91 5.45
CA ARG A 115 19.04 1.78 4.15
C ARG A 115 19.09 3.14 3.46
N ARG A 116 20.24 3.47 2.86
CA ARG A 116 20.35 4.66 2.01
C ARG A 116 19.42 4.50 0.82
N ARG A 117 18.47 5.41 0.71
CA ARG A 117 17.42 5.38 -0.30
C ARG A 117 17.78 6.26 -1.49
N ARG A 118 17.32 5.88 -2.69
CA ARG A 118 17.33 6.79 -3.84
C ARG A 118 16.08 7.64 -3.75
N GLU A 119 16.18 8.93 -4.06
CA GLU A 119 15.00 9.81 -3.99
C GLU A 119 13.84 9.38 -4.90
N ARG A 120 14.11 8.52 -5.91
CA ARG A 120 13.13 7.99 -6.86
C ARG A 120 12.22 6.92 -6.26
N ASP A 121 12.58 6.42 -5.09
CA ASP A 121 11.81 5.35 -4.46
C ASP A 121 10.53 5.92 -3.80
N ALA A 122 10.45 7.23 -3.51
CA ALA A 122 9.30 7.85 -2.86
C ALA A 122 8.07 7.86 -3.77
N LEU A 123 6.90 7.53 -3.21
CA LEU A 123 5.65 7.48 -3.96
C LEU A 123 5.22 8.87 -4.39
N PHE A 124 5.37 9.86 -3.50
CA PHE A 124 5.08 11.25 -3.79
C PHE A 124 5.99 12.19 -3.01
N ARG A 125 6.08 13.43 -3.50
CA ARG A 125 6.75 14.56 -2.84
C ARG A 125 5.69 15.60 -2.48
N GLN A 126 6.04 16.55 -1.63
CA GLN A 126 5.15 17.69 -1.35
C GLN A 126 4.76 18.43 -2.64
N SER A 127 5.73 18.63 -3.54
CA SER A 127 5.52 19.27 -4.85
C SER A 127 4.58 18.51 -5.76
N THR A 128 4.39 17.21 -5.54
CA THR A 128 3.49 16.37 -6.32
C THR A 128 2.03 16.78 -6.12
N PHE A 129 1.67 17.24 -4.93
CA PHE A 129 0.30 17.65 -4.63
C PHE A 129 0.01 19.11 -4.94
N SER A 130 1.04 19.92 -5.24
CA SER A 130 0.91 21.34 -5.57
C SER A 130 -0.05 22.09 -4.64
N ASP A 131 -1.14 22.64 -5.18
CA ASP A 131 -2.21 23.38 -4.49
C ASP A 131 -3.23 22.47 -3.78
N LYS A 132 -3.27 21.18 -4.09
CA LYS A 132 -4.20 20.20 -3.49
C LYS A 132 -3.68 19.54 -2.22
N ILE A 133 -2.48 19.87 -1.75
CA ILE A 133 -1.88 19.22 -0.58
C ILE A 133 -2.76 19.30 0.67
N GLU A 134 -3.45 20.42 0.90
CA GLU A 134 -4.38 20.56 2.03
C GLU A 134 -5.50 19.53 1.95
N GLU A 135 -6.11 19.38 0.77
CA GLU A 135 -7.15 18.39 0.51
C GLU A 135 -6.64 16.96 0.75
N ARG A 136 -5.43 16.64 0.28
CA ARG A 136 -4.82 15.31 0.47
C ARG A 136 -4.53 14.98 1.93
N LEU A 137 -3.96 15.93 2.67
CA LEU A 137 -3.70 15.77 4.11
C LEU A 137 -5.01 15.60 4.89
N ARG A 138 -6.04 16.37 4.55
CA ARG A 138 -7.36 16.26 5.15
C ARG A 138 -8.01 14.91 4.83
N GLY A 139 -8.00 14.49 3.57
CA GLY A 139 -8.53 13.19 3.13
C GLY A 139 -7.86 12.03 3.86
N TRP A 140 -6.51 12.02 3.91
CA TRP A 140 -5.76 11.01 4.66
C TRP A 140 -6.19 10.94 6.12
N ARG A 141 -6.27 12.09 6.80
CA ARG A 141 -6.67 12.14 8.22
C ARG A 141 -8.10 11.68 8.44
N GLN A 142 -9.03 12.04 7.56
CA GLN A 142 -10.45 11.68 7.67
C GLN A 142 -10.69 10.18 7.47
N GLU A 143 -10.01 9.59 6.49
CA GLU A 143 -10.18 8.16 6.17
C GLU A 143 -9.29 7.26 7.04
N HIS A 144 -8.34 7.82 7.81
CA HIS A 144 -7.33 7.05 8.54
C HIS A 144 -7.92 5.92 9.38
N ASP A 145 -8.98 6.16 10.15
CA ASP A 145 -9.58 5.15 11.01
C ASP A 145 -10.08 3.92 10.22
N GLN A 146 -10.53 4.12 8.98
CA GLN A 146 -10.98 3.05 8.08
C GLN A 146 -9.80 2.32 7.42
N ILE A 147 -8.69 3.00 7.17
CA ILE A 147 -7.55 2.42 6.44
C ILE A 147 -6.40 1.97 7.36
N ASP A 148 -6.41 2.33 8.64
CA ASP A 148 -5.32 2.11 9.60
C ASP A 148 -4.90 0.64 9.66
N LEU A 149 -5.86 -0.27 9.80
CA LEU A 149 -5.56 -1.69 9.89
C LEU A 149 -4.93 -2.22 8.60
N ALA A 150 -5.39 -1.77 7.43
CA ALA A 150 -4.81 -2.15 6.15
C ALA A 150 -3.38 -1.62 6.02
N ILE A 151 -3.12 -0.37 6.42
CA ILE A 151 -1.77 0.23 6.42
C ILE A 151 -0.85 -0.49 7.40
N LEU A 152 -1.34 -0.85 8.59
CA LEU A 152 -0.57 -1.58 9.60
C LEU A 152 -0.11 -2.94 9.06
N ILE A 153 -1.04 -3.71 8.47
CA ILE A 153 -0.73 -5.01 7.84
C ILE A 153 0.26 -4.81 6.69
N PHE A 154 0.01 -3.83 5.84
CA PHE A 154 0.85 -3.50 4.69
C PHE A 154 2.28 -3.14 5.07
N SER A 155 2.43 -2.15 5.95
CA SER A 155 3.72 -1.64 6.44
C SER A 155 4.54 -2.71 7.15
N GLY A 156 3.86 -3.64 7.85
CA GLY A 156 4.47 -4.80 8.50
C GLY A 156 5.16 -5.76 7.53
N ALA A 157 4.70 -5.86 6.28
CA ALA A 157 5.34 -6.68 5.24
C ALA A 157 6.25 -5.86 4.32
N ALA A 158 5.83 -4.67 3.90
CA ALA A 158 6.51 -3.88 2.88
C ALA A 158 7.89 -3.38 3.32
N TYR A 159 8.08 -3.13 4.62
CA TYR A 159 9.27 -2.43 5.11
C TYR A 159 10.07 -3.23 6.14
N GLN A 160 9.80 -4.53 6.25
CA GLN A 160 10.65 -5.44 7.01
C GLN A 160 11.68 -6.07 6.07
N ASP A 161 12.96 -5.86 6.41
CA ASP A 161 14.05 -6.56 5.75
C ASP A 161 13.88 -8.08 5.97
N SER A 162 14.18 -8.87 4.94
CA SER A 162 14.23 -10.35 4.97
C SER A 162 12.89 -11.13 5.01
N VAL A 163 11.75 -10.48 4.76
CA VAL A 163 10.49 -11.23 4.60
C VAL A 163 10.45 -11.95 3.25
N TYR A 164 10.07 -13.23 3.27
CA TYR A 164 9.94 -14.02 2.05
C TYR A 164 8.87 -13.45 1.10
N VAL A 165 9.13 -13.53 -0.22
CA VAL A 165 8.23 -13.04 -1.28
C VAL A 165 6.79 -13.52 -1.10
N HIS A 166 6.61 -14.81 -0.77
CA HIS A 166 5.29 -15.40 -0.57
C HIS A 166 4.56 -14.84 0.67
N THR A 167 5.28 -14.57 1.75
CA THR A 167 4.72 -13.94 2.95
C THR A 167 4.28 -12.52 2.64
N ASN A 168 5.07 -11.77 1.88
CA ASN A 168 4.71 -10.43 1.44
C ASN A 168 3.46 -10.45 0.53
N LEU A 169 3.44 -11.32 -0.48
CA LEU A 169 2.28 -11.47 -1.37
C LEU A 169 1.01 -11.80 -0.57
N LEU A 170 1.07 -12.79 0.34
CA LEU A 170 -0.07 -13.13 1.20
C LEU A 170 -0.53 -11.94 2.05
N THR A 171 0.43 -11.19 2.61
CA THR A 171 0.14 -10.05 3.49
C THR A 171 -0.50 -8.90 2.71
N TYR A 172 -0.06 -8.61 1.49
CA TYR A 172 -0.68 -7.56 0.66
C TYR A 172 -2.09 -7.93 0.22
N LEU A 173 -2.32 -9.21 -0.13
CA LEU A 173 -3.66 -9.70 -0.45
C LEU A 173 -4.59 -9.63 0.77
N GLN A 174 -4.07 -9.93 1.95
CA GLN A 174 -4.81 -9.75 3.21
C GLN A 174 -5.12 -8.28 3.49
N ALA A 175 -4.17 -7.37 3.25
CA ALA A 175 -4.37 -5.93 3.41
C ALA A 175 -5.40 -5.37 2.42
N LEU A 176 -5.41 -5.82 1.17
CA LEU A 176 -6.45 -5.50 0.19
C LEU A 176 -7.84 -5.98 0.64
N GLU A 177 -7.93 -7.19 1.22
CA GLU A 177 -9.18 -7.71 1.78
C GLU A 177 -9.68 -6.85 2.95
N VAL A 178 -8.78 -6.49 3.87
CA VAL A 178 -9.11 -5.61 5.00
C VAL A 178 -9.55 -4.24 4.49
N LEU A 179 -8.78 -3.63 3.59
CA LEU A 179 -9.11 -2.32 3.02
C LEU A 179 -10.49 -2.31 2.38
N HIS A 180 -10.79 -3.33 1.56
CA HIS A 180 -12.11 -3.45 0.96
C HIS A 180 -13.21 -3.57 2.01
N ARG A 181 -13.01 -4.37 3.06
CA ARG A 181 -14.04 -4.56 4.10
C ARG A 181 -14.34 -3.29 4.90
N GLU A 182 -13.30 -2.49 5.18
CA GLU A 182 -13.47 -1.26 5.95
C GLU A 182 -14.13 -0.16 5.09
N LEU A 183 -13.73 -0.02 3.83
CA LEU A 183 -14.29 0.98 2.91
C LEU A 183 -15.66 0.58 2.34
N TYR A 184 -15.89 -0.72 2.14
CA TYR A 184 -17.09 -1.25 1.50
C TYR A 184 -17.79 -2.26 2.40
N LYS A 185 -18.92 -1.84 2.97
CA LYS A 185 -19.86 -2.72 3.67
C LYS A 185 -20.72 -3.48 2.66
N ALA A 186 -20.07 -4.26 1.81
CA ALA A 186 -20.74 -5.09 0.83
C ALA A 186 -21.19 -6.41 1.49
N ASP A 187 -22.50 -6.66 1.46
CA ASP A 187 -23.10 -7.97 1.71
C ASP A 187 -23.84 -8.38 0.44
N ARG A 188 -23.89 -9.69 0.13
CA ARG A 188 -24.72 -10.21 -0.96
C ARG A 188 -26.20 -10.24 -0.58
N PHE A 189 -26.51 -10.07 0.71
CA PHE A 189 -27.87 -9.87 1.17
C PHE A 189 -28.28 -8.40 1.11
N PRO A 190 -29.54 -8.10 0.75
CA PRO A 190 -30.04 -6.73 0.70
C PRO A 190 -30.12 -6.09 2.10
N ASP A 191 -30.37 -6.90 3.13
CA ASP A 191 -30.48 -6.45 4.53
C ASP A 191 -30.21 -7.61 5.51
N ASP A 192 -29.99 -7.27 6.79
CA ASP A 192 -29.67 -8.22 7.86
C ASP A 192 -30.86 -9.15 8.23
N ALA A 193 -32.10 -8.71 8.03
CA ALA A 193 -33.28 -9.53 8.30
C ALA A 193 -33.39 -10.67 7.27
N THR A 194 -33.19 -10.34 5.98
CA THR A 194 -33.11 -11.30 4.88
C THR A 194 -31.98 -12.29 5.11
N ARG A 195 -30.78 -11.81 5.47
CA ARG A 195 -29.64 -12.67 5.83
C ARG A 195 -30.00 -13.63 6.96
N LYS A 196 -30.53 -13.14 8.08
CA LYS A 196 -30.91 -13.98 9.23
C LYS A 196 -31.96 -15.03 8.87
N ALA A 197 -32.98 -14.66 8.10
CA ALA A 197 -34.02 -15.58 7.65
C ALA A 197 -33.44 -16.68 6.74
N THR A 198 -32.61 -16.32 5.77
CA THR A 198 -31.95 -17.30 4.87
C THR A 198 -31.02 -18.23 5.64
N LEU A 199 -30.17 -17.71 6.53
CA LEU A 199 -29.25 -18.54 7.33
C LEU A 199 -30.01 -19.50 8.25
N LYS A 200 -31.15 -19.06 8.83
CA LYS A 200 -32.02 -19.94 9.63
C LYS A 200 -32.63 -21.05 8.79
N ALA A 201 -33.12 -20.73 7.59
CA ALA A 201 -33.70 -21.71 6.68
C ALA A 201 -32.65 -22.76 6.23
N LEU A 202 -31.45 -22.31 5.86
CA LEU A 202 -30.36 -23.20 5.44
C LEU A 202 -29.93 -24.15 6.58
N ARG A 203 -29.78 -23.64 7.81
CA ARG A 203 -29.47 -24.48 8.98
C ARG A 203 -30.58 -25.48 9.27
N GLY A 204 -31.84 -25.07 9.15
CA GLY A 204 -32.99 -25.94 9.33
C GLY A 204 -33.10 -27.06 8.28
N ALA A 205 -32.49 -26.87 7.10
CA ALA A 205 -32.46 -27.84 6.02
C ALA A 205 -31.35 -28.90 6.17
N ILE A 206 -30.42 -28.77 7.12
CA ILE A 206 -29.38 -29.78 7.37
C ILE A 206 -30.06 -31.07 7.89
N PRO A 207 -29.87 -32.23 7.24
CA PRO A 207 -30.48 -33.48 7.67
C PRO A 207 -29.99 -33.90 9.06
N LYS A 208 -30.94 -34.15 9.97
CA LYS A 208 -30.66 -34.62 11.34
C LYS A 208 -30.08 -36.04 11.40
N THR A 209 -30.12 -36.77 10.29
CA THR A 209 -29.58 -38.12 10.13
C THR A 209 -28.07 -38.14 9.88
N LEU A 210 -27.46 -36.98 9.58
CA LEU A 210 -26.02 -36.88 9.41
C LEU A 210 -25.30 -37.07 10.76
N ASP A 211 -24.03 -37.46 10.69
CA ASP A 211 -23.18 -37.47 11.87
C ASP A 211 -23.15 -36.08 12.55
N PRO A 212 -23.22 -35.99 13.90
CA PRO A 212 -23.24 -34.71 14.61
C PRO A 212 -22.05 -33.79 14.30
N SER A 213 -20.86 -34.34 14.05
CA SER A 213 -19.68 -33.54 13.70
C SER A 213 -19.82 -32.89 12.33
N LEU A 214 -20.35 -33.63 11.34
CA LEU A 214 -20.63 -33.12 10.00
C LEU A 214 -21.78 -32.10 10.01
N GLN A 215 -22.82 -32.31 10.83
CA GLN A 215 -23.89 -31.32 11.00
C GLN A 215 -23.33 -29.99 11.53
N LYS A 216 -22.44 -30.07 12.52
CA LYS A 216 -21.80 -28.89 13.08
C LYS A 216 -20.93 -28.19 12.04
N GLU A 217 -20.08 -28.92 11.32
CA GLU A 217 -19.24 -28.38 10.26
C GLU A 217 -20.07 -27.63 9.19
N LEU A 218 -21.17 -28.22 8.73
CA LEU A 218 -22.08 -27.58 7.77
C LEU A 218 -22.74 -26.32 8.35
N SER A 219 -23.22 -26.39 9.59
CA SER A 219 -23.85 -25.24 10.26
C SER A 219 -22.87 -24.08 10.47
N ASP A 220 -21.63 -24.39 10.83
CA ASP A 220 -20.54 -23.42 11.00
C ASP A 220 -20.13 -22.86 9.63
N GLY A 221 -20.11 -23.66 8.57
CA GLY A 221 -19.85 -23.19 7.20
C GLY A 221 -20.93 -22.23 6.68
N ILE A 222 -22.20 -22.48 7.00
CA ILE A 222 -23.33 -21.66 6.56
C ILE A 222 -23.22 -20.21 7.06
N GLN A 223 -22.55 -19.94 8.19
CA GLN A 223 -22.41 -18.57 8.71
C GLN A 223 -21.70 -17.62 7.74
N PHE A 224 -20.90 -18.17 6.81
CA PHE A 224 -20.17 -17.44 5.77
C PHE A 224 -20.92 -17.35 4.44
N VAL A 225 -22.11 -17.96 4.32
CA VAL A 225 -22.95 -17.81 3.11
C VAL A 225 -23.29 -16.34 2.92
N GLY A 226 -23.18 -15.88 1.67
CA GLY A 226 -23.39 -14.49 1.29
C GLY A 226 -22.18 -13.57 1.54
N ALA A 227 -21.14 -14.05 2.23
CA ALA A 227 -19.90 -13.29 2.34
C ALA A 227 -19.32 -13.03 0.94
N VAL A 228 -18.94 -11.78 0.69
CA VAL A 228 -18.21 -11.39 -0.51
C VAL A 228 -16.93 -12.23 -0.58
N THR A 229 -16.53 -12.68 -1.75
CA THR A 229 -15.29 -13.49 -1.92
C THR A 229 -14.09 -12.57 -2.17
N LEU A 230 -12.86 -13.04 -1.93
CA LEU A 230 -11.66 -12.25 -2.26
C LEU A 230 -11.66 -11.78 -3.72
N LEU A 231 -12.09 -12.63 -4.66
CA LEU A 231 -12.18 -12.27 -6.07
C LEU A 231 -13.14 -11.09 -6.30
N ASP A 232 -14.32 -11.12 -5.68
CA ASP A 232 -15.30 -10.03 -5.81
C ASP A 232 -14.74 -8.72 -5.24
N ARG A 233 -14.03 -8.78 -4.10
CA ARG A 233 -13.37 -7.61 -3.49
C ARG A 233 -12.33 -7.01 -4.41
N LEU A 234 -11.45 -7.86 -4.96
CA LEU A 234 -10.40 -7.44 -5.89
C LEU A 234 -11.00 -6.81 -7.14
N LYS A 235 -12.05 -7.39 -7.73
CA LYS A 235 -12.76 -6.80 -8.88
C LYS A 235 -13.38 -5.45 -8.55
N GLN A 236 -14.01 -5.31 -7.39
CA GLN A 236 -14.58 -4.04 -6.95
C GLN A 236 -13.50 -2.98 -6.76
N LEU A 237 -12.41 -3.28 -6.04
CA LEU A 237 -11.28 -2.36 -5.91
C LEU A 237 -10.67 -1.99 -7.26
N PHE A 238 -10.51 -2.97 -8.16
CA PHE A 238 -9.98 -2.76 -9.50
C PHE A 238 -10.85 -1.78 -10.31
N SER A 239 -12.18 -1.89 -10.19
CA SER A 239 -13.13 -1.05 -10.92
C SER A 239 -13.12 0.43 -10.50
N LEU A 240 -12.53 0.76 -9.34
CA LEU A 240 -12.42 2.13 -8.86
C LEU A 240 -11.28 2.89 -9.55
N TYR A 241 -10.21 2.19 -9.91
CA TYR A 241 -8.99 2.77 -10.47
C TYR A 241 -8.55 2.06 -11.77
N PRO A 242 -9.45 1.90 -12.77
CA PRO A 242 -9.15 1.12 -13.95
C PRO A 242 -8.01 1.70 -14.79
N LYS A 243 -7.84 3.02 -14.87
CA LYS A 243 -6.74 3.65 -15.61
C LYS A 243 -5.40 3.30 -14.98
N SER A 244 -5.32 3.38 -13.65
CA SER A 244 -4.13 3.07 -12.87
C SER A 244 -3.81 1.57 -12.83
N LEU A 245 -4.81 0.69 -12.80
CA LEU A 245 -4.59 -0.74 -12.57
C LEU A 245 -4.55 -1.59 -13.84
N THR A 246 -5.25 -1.21 -14.92
CA THR A 246 -5.25 -1.98 -16.18
C THR A 246 -3.84 -2.19 -16.77
N PRO A 247 -2.91 -1.22 -16.73
CA PRO A 247 -1.56 -1.44 -17.24
C PRO A 247 -0.78 -2.51 -16.46
N LEU A 248 -1.09 -2.71 -15.17
CA LEU A 248 -0.51 -3.75 -14.32
C LEU A 248 -1.21 -5.11 -14.50
N PHE A 249 -2.54 -5.09 -14.70
CA PHE A 249 -3.38 -6.27 -14.80
C PHE A 249 -4.17 -6.28 -16.12
N ARG A 250 -3.46 -6.53 -17.22
CA ARG A 250 -4.01 -6.42 -18.59
C ARG A 250 -5.13 -7.40 -18.88
N ARG A 251 -5.18 -8.53 -18.18
CA ARG A 251 -6.22 -9.55 -18.34
C ARG A 251 -7.42 -9.31 -17.43
N GLY A 252 -7.40 -8.24 -16.63
CA GLY A 252 -8.50 -7.82 -15.77
C GLY A 252 -8.92 -8.93 -14.81
N ASP A 253 -10.12 -9.47 -15.02
CA ASP A 253 -10.73 -10.50 -14.18
C ASP A 253 -9.89 -11.77 -14.00
N ASP A 254 -9.15 -12.18 -15.04
CA ASP A 254 -8.26 -13.34 -14.97
C ASP A 254 -7.11 -13.09 -14.00
N ASP A 255 -6.54 -11.89 -14.01
CA ASP A 255 -5.45 -11.50 -13.11
C ASP A 255 -5.95 -11.41 -11.66
N MET A 256 -7.18 -10.94 -11.45
CA MET A 256 -7.83 -10.98 -10.12
C MET A 256 -8.06 -12.43 -9.66
N GLY A 257 -8.40 -13.32 -10.60
CA GLY A 257 -8.46 -14.76 -10.39
C GLY A 257 -7.13 -15.35 -9.93
N LEU A 258 -6.02 -14.95 -10.59
CA LEU A 258 -4.66 -15.36 -10.24
C LEU A 258 -4.26 -14.91 -8.83
N LEU A 259 -4.52 -13.65 -8.47
CA LEU A 259 -4.27 -13.15 -7.10
C LEU A 259 -5.03 -13.97 -6.06
N LYS A 260 -6.31 -14.25 -6.30
CA LYS A 260 -7.14 -15.09 -5.43
C LYS A 260 -6.60 -16.53 -5.35
N ASP A 261 -6.15 -17.10 -6.46
CA ASP A 261 -5.60 -18.45 -6.48
C ASP A 261 -4.23 -18.53 -5.79
N ALA A 262 -3.38 -17.52 -5.94
CA ALA A 262 -2.13 -17.39 -5.21
C ALA A 262 -2.38 -17.31 -3.70
N ARG A 263 -3.33 -16.48 -3.24
CA ARG A 263 -3.72 -16.43 -1.83
C ARG A 263 -4.14 -17.81 -1.33
N ASN A 264 -5.07 -18.47 -2.04
CA ASN A 264 -5.58 -19.78 -1.64
C ASN A 264 -4.48 -20.85 -1.58
N PHE A 265 -3.56 -20.83 -2.54
CA PHE A 265 -2.41 -21.73 -2.57
C PHE A 265 -1.50 -21.53 -1.36
N LEU A 266 -1.21 -20.27 -1.00
CA LEU A 266 -0.37 -19.92 0.15
C LEU A 266 -1.01 -20.25 1.50
N THR A 267 -2.35 -20.24 1.59
CA THR A 267 -3.07 -20.57 2.83
C THR A 267 -3.41 -22.05 2.97
N HIS A 268 -3.62 -22.76 1.86
CA HIS A 268 -4.12 -24.15 1.83
C HIS A 268 -3.20 -25.05 1.01
N TYR A 269 -1.91 -25.10 1.38
CA TYR A 269 -0.90 -25.95 0.74
C TYR A 269 -1.45 -27.33 0.38
N GLY A 270 -1.43 -27.69 -0.91
CA GLY A 270 -1.82 -29.01 -1.41
C GLY A 270 -3.25 -29.14 -1.97
N GLY A 271 -4.05 -28.06 -2.00
CA GLY A 271 -5.31 -28.06 -2.74
C GLY A 271 -5.11 -28.11 -4.27
N LYS A 272 -5.89 -28.93 -4.98
CA LYS A 272 -5.88 -29.02 -6.45
C LYS A 272 -6.13 -27.65 -7.10
N LYS A 273 -5.07 -26.97 -7.56
CA LYS A 273 -5.10 -25.83 -8.48
C LYS A 273 -3.80 -25.73 -9.30
N THR A 274 -3.87 -24.91 -10.34
CA THR A 274 -2.87 -24.57 -11.37
C THR A 274 -1.49 -24.11 -10.86
N LEU A 275 -1.39 -23.66 -9.61
CA LEU A 275 -0.12 -23.21 -9.02
C LEU A 275 0.60 -24.37 -8.30
N THR A 276 1.90 -24.48 -8.56
CA THR A 276 2.76 -25.54 -7.99
C THR A 276 3.76 -24.94 -7.01
N LYS A 277 4.49 -25.77 -6.26
CA LYS A 277 5.59 -25.26 -5.41
C LYS A 277 6.63 -24.45 -6.21
N ASN A 278 6.84 -24.80 -7.49
CA ASN A 278 7.78 -24.09 -8.37
C ASN A 278 7.40 -22.61 -8.57
N PHE A 279 6.11 -22.28 -8.50
CA PHE A 279 5.65 -20.89 -8.53
C PHE A 279 6.24 -20.06 -7.37
N LEU A 280 6.43 -20.65 -6.18
CA LEU A 280 6.97 -19.91 -5.03
C LEU A 280 8.40 -19.40 -5.21
N TRP A 281 9.13 -19.99 -6.16
CA TRP A 281 10.50 -19.62 -6.50
C TRP A 281 10.61 -19.03 -7.90
N SER A 282 9.48 -18.81 -8.59
CA SER A 282 9.48 -18.23 -9.93
C SER A 282 9.60 -16.72 -9.90
N HIS A 283 10.04 -16.17 -11.02
CA HIS A 283 9.97 -14.74 -11.29
C HIS A 283 8.53 -14.23 -11.16
N ASP A 284 7.55 -14.98 -11.67
CA ASP A 284 6.13 -14.60 -11.65
C ASP A 284 5.60 -14.32 -10.24
N ALA A 285 6.08 -15.05 -9.21
CA ALA A 285 5.69 -14.76 -7.83
C ALA A 285 6.25 -13.42 -7.32
N VAL A 286 7.45 -13.03 -7.76
CA VAL A 286 8.04 -11.71 -7.46
C VAL A 286 7.22 -10.62 -8.14
N VAL A 287 6.92 -10.77 -9.44
CA VAL A 287 6.09 -9.82 -10.19
C VAL A 287 4.70 -9.69 -9.58
N LEU A 288 4.06 -10.82 -9.26
CA LEU A 288 2.72 -10.82 -8.66
C LEU A 288 2.72 -10.14 -7.28
N LYS A 289 3.79 -10.31 -6.49
CA LYS A 289 4.00 -9.60 -5.22
C LYS A 289 4.09 -8.11 -5.43
N GLU A 290 4.88 -7.63 -6.40
CA GLU A 290 5.00 -6.19 -6.67
C GLU A 290 3.71 -5.60 -7.25
N LYS A 291 2.99 -6.34 -8.10
CA LYS A 291 1.67 -5.92 -8.58
C LYS A 291 0.65 -5.80 -7.45
N ALA A 292 0.60 -6.77 -6.52
CA ALA A 292 -0.28 -6.70 -5.35
C ALA A 292 0.07 -5.52 -4.43
N HIS A 293 1.37 -5.23 -4.27
CA HIS A 293 1.87 -4.07 -3.53
C HIS A 293 1.37 -2.76 -4.18
N LEU A 294 1.63 -2.57 -5.47
CA LEU A 294 1.21 -1.37 -6.21
C LEU A 294 -0.33 -1.22 -6.24
N PHE A 295 -1.07 -2.31 -6.34
CA PHE A 295 -2.53 -2.29 -6.26
C PHE A 295 -2.99 -1.68 -4.93
N LEU A 296 -2.40 -2.13 -3.82
CA LEU A 296 -2.74 -1.56 -2.52
C LEU A 296 -2.35 -0.08 -2.40
N GLU A 297 -1.18 0.31 -2.91
CA GLU A 297 -0.76 1.71 -2.90
C GLU A 297 -1.71 2.60 -3.71
N ILE A 298 -2.15 2.15 -4.88
CA ILE A 298 -3.16 2.85 -5.71
C ILE A 298 -4.47 3.02 -4.94
N CYS A 299 -4.96 1.97 -4.27
CA CYS A 299 -6.18 2.07 -3.46
C CYS A 299 -6.02 3.06 -2.29
N LEU A 300 -4.84 3.11 -1.64
CA LEU A 300 -4.55 4.04 -0.56
C LEU A 300 -4.42 5.50 -1.05
N LEU A 301 -3.88 5.73 -2.25
CA LEU A 301 -3.90 7.05 -2.89
C LEU A 301 -5.34 7.52 -3.14
N GLY A 302 -6.21 6.60 -3.56
CA GLY A 302 -7.63 6.90 -3.72
C GLY A 302 -8.34 7.21 -2.40
N ALA A 303 -8.02 6.47 -1.31
CA ALA A 303 -8.51 6.79 0.03
C ALA A 303 -8.02 8.16 0.56
N MET A 304 -6.87 8.64 0.08
CA MET A 304 -6.39 10.02 0.31
C MET A 304 -7.17 11.08 -0.49
N GLY A 305 -8.16 10.66 -1.29
CA GLY A 305 -9.02 11.51 -2.11
C GLY A 305 -8.55 11.72 -3.54
N MET A 306 -7.48 11.05 -4.00
CA MET A 306 -7.04 11.19 -5.39
C MET A 306 -7.99 10.49 -6.36
N SER A 307 -8.28 11.14 -7.48
CA SER A 307 -8.98 10.51 -8.60
C SER A 307 -8.06 9.55 -9.36
N ASP A 308 -8.65 8.60 -10.10
CA ASP A 308 -7.88 7.65 -10.91
C ASP A 308 -6.98 8.33 -11.96
N ASP A 309 -7.40 9.49 -12.48
CA ASP A 309 -6.57 10.29 -13.39
C ASP A 309 -5.31 10.87 -12.71
N GLU A 310 -5.48 11.42 -11.50
CA GLU A 310 -4.35 11.95 -10.72
C GLU A 310 -3.41 10.84 -10.27
N ILE A 311 -3.96 9.68 -9.90
CA ILE A 311 -3.16 8.51 -9.55
C ILE A 311 -2.37 8.04 -10.77
N GLN A 312 -3.02 7.94 -11.94
CA GLN A 312 -2.34 7.55 -13.18
C GLN A 312 -1.19 8.52 -13.51
N GLU A 313 -1.41 9.83 -13.41
CA GLU A 313 -0.37 10.84 -13.65
C GLU A 313 0.83 10.65 -12.70
N LEU A 314 0.55 10.39 -11.43
CA LEU A 314 1.55 10.12 -10.40
C LEU A 314 2.39 8.87 -10.74
N VAL A 315 1.72 7.73 -10.95
CA VAL A 315 2.40 6.43 -11.10
C VAL A 315 3.05 6.24 -12.47
N SER A 316 2.64 7.01 -13.49
CA SER A 316 3.23 6.94 -14.84
C SER A 316 4.72 7.29 -14.87
N ASN A 317 5.21 8.03 -13.88
CA ASN A 317 6.63 8.37 -13.76
C ASN A 317 7.33 7.60 -12.62
N PHE A 318 6.64 6.63 -12.03
CA PHE A 318 7.11 5.89 -10.88
C PHE A 318 7.79 4.59 -11.31
N GLU A 319 9.10 4.49 -11.08
CA GLU A 319 9.95 3.40 -11.59
C GLU A 319 9.40 2.00 -11.25
N PRO A 320 9.00 1.67 -10.00
CA PRO A 320 8.41 0.37 -9.68
C PRO A 320 7.15 0.02 -10.48
N TYR A 321 6.33 1.03 -10.81
CA TYR A 321 5.14 0.85 -11.63
C TYR A 321 5.50 0.57 -13.09
N LEU A 322 6.49 1.30 -13.62
CA LEU A 322 7.01 1.11 -14.97
C LEU A 322 7.63 -0.28 -15.16
N ASP A 323 8.42 -0.75 -14.20
CA ASP A 323 9.07 -2.06 -14.24
C ASP A 323 8.03 -3.19 -14.33
N CYS A 324 7.03 -3.17 -13.43
CA CYS A 324 5.94 -4.16 -13.43
C CYS A 324 5.11 -4.12 -14.74
N ARG A 325 4.93 -2.94 -15.31
CA ARG A 325 4.22 -2.77 -16.59
C ARG A 325 5.00 -3.37 -17.77
N MET A 326 6.32 -3.22 -17.77
CA MET A 326 7.21 -3.68 -18.85
C MET A 326 7.39 -5.20 -18.85
N GLU A 327 7.48 -5.83 -17.68
CA GLU A 327 7.60 -7.29 -17.57
C GLU A 327 6.39 -8.02 -18.14
N THR A 328 5.20 -7.43 -17.99
CA THR A 328 3.96 -7.95 -18.61
C THR A 328 4.01 -7.94 -20.15
N SER A 329 4.83 -7.06 -20.75
CA SER A 329 5.04 -7.06 -22.22
C SER A 329 5.94 -8.20 -22.69
N ILE A 330 6.85 -8.70 -21.85
CA ILE A 330 7.76 -9.79 -22.20
C ILE A 330 7.00 -11.11 -22.19
N GLU A 331 6.11 -11.34 -21.22
CA GLU A 331 5.22 -12.52 -21.19
C GLU A 331 4.27 -12.56 -22.40
N LEU A 332 3.68 -11.41 -22.76
CA LEU A 332 2.85 -11.30 -23.97
C LEU A 332 3.65 -11.48 -25.26
N MET A 333 4.89 -10.99 -25.34
CA MET A 333 5.78 -11.27 -26.48
C MET A 333 6.13 -12.77 -26.56
N ASN A 334 6.37 -13.42 -25.42
CA ASN A 334 6.69 -14.85 -25.38
C ASN A 334 5.46 -15.72 -25.73
N GLU A 335 4.25 -15.35 -25.31
CA GLU A 335 3.02 -16.01 -25.78
C GLU A 335 2.77 -15.77 -27.27
N TYR A 336 3.01 -14.55 -27.76
CA TYR A 336 2.90 -14.24 -29.19
C TYR A 336 3.88 -15.07 -30.03
N LEU A 337 5.16 -15.14 -29.61
CA LEU A 337 6.18 -15.96 -30.28
C LEU A 337 5.82 -17.45 -30.24
N LYS A 338 5.38 -17.99 -29.10
CA LYS A 338 4.91 -19.39 -29.00
C LYS A 338 3.70 -19.67 -29.89
N SER A 339 2.76 -18.72 -29.99
CA SER A 339 1.59 -18.85 -30.87
C SER A 339 1.94 -18.74 -32.36
N ALA A 340 2.97 -17.96 -32.71
CA ALA A 340 3.49 -17.83 -34.06
C ALA A 340 4.27 -19.09 -34.50
N GLU A 341 5.07 -19.68 -33.60
CA GLU A 341 5.75 -20.95 -33.83
C GLU A 341 4.76 -22.12 -34.01
N ALA A 342 3.71 -22.18 -33.19
CA ALA A 342 2.66 -23.19 -33.30
C ALA A 342 1.88 -23.09 -34.64
N LYS A 343 1.66 -21.86 -35.14
CA LYS A 343 1.00 -21.62 -36.44
C LYS A 343 1.93 -21.89 -37.64
N GLY A 344 3.24 -21.63 -37.50
CA GLY A 344 4.23 -21.95 -38.54
C GLY A 344 4.39 -23.45 -38.76
N GLN A 345 4.31 -24.26 -37.70
CA GLN A 345 4.38 -25.73 -37.80
C GLN A 345 3.14 -26.37 -38.43
N THR A 346 1.97 -25.73 -38.34
CA THR A 346 0.73 -26.23 -38.97
C THR A 346 0.65 -25.91 -40.47
N GLN A 347 1.36 -24.89 -40.96
CA GLN A 347 1.42 -24.57 -42.40
C GLN A 347 2.50 -25.38 -43.14
N GLY A 348 3.63 -25.69 -42.51
CA GLY A 348 4.69 -26.51 -43.13
C GLY A 348 4.35 -28.00 -43.30
N SER A 349 3.27 -28.48 -42.67
CA SER A 349 2.81 -29.88 -42.77
C SER A 349 1.74 -30.12 -43.84
N ALA A 350 1.17 -29.06 -44.43
CA ALA A 350 0.15 -29.16 -45.48
C ALA A 350 0.73 -29.13 -46.91
N GLU A 351 1.98 -28.69 -47.11
CA GLU A 351 2.62 -28.61 -48.44
C GLU A 351 3.47 -29.84 -48.82
N ALA A 352 3.60 -30.84 -47.94
CA ALA A 352 4.43 -32.03 -48.19
C ALA A 352 3.69 -33.24 -48.80
N THR A 353 2.40 -33.12 -49.16
CA THR A 353 1.60 -34.20 -49.76
C THR A 353 1.01 -33.82 -51.10
N ALA A 354 1.86 -33.41 -52.04
CA ALA A 354 1.50 -33.32 -53.46
C ALA A 354 2.69 -33.73 -54.33
N THR A 355 2.96 -35.04 -54.36
CA THR A 355 3.76 -35.66 -55.42
C THR A 355 2.79 -36.12 -56.53
N PRO A 356 3.01 -35.74 -57.80
CA PRO A 356 2.15 -36.15 -58.90
C PRO A 356 2.57 -37.54 -59.43
N GLU A 357 1.59 -38.40 -59.68
CA GLU A 357 1.68 -39.52 -60.64
C GLU A 357 1.17 -39.07 -62.02
#